data_AF-A0A0X1T6Q4-F1
#
_entry.id   AF-A0A0X1T6Q4-F1
#
_cell.length_a   1.000
_cell.length_b   1.000
_cell.length_c   1.000
_cell.angle_alpha   90.00
_cell.angle_beta   90.00
_cell.angle_gamma   90.00
#
_symmetry.space_group_name_H-M   'P 1'
#
loop_
_entity.id
_entity.type
_entity.pdbx_description
1 polymer ?
#
loop_
_entity_poly.entity_id
_entity_poly.type
_entity_poly.pdbx_seq_one_letter_code
_entity_poly.pdbx_strand_id
1 'polypeptide(L)'
;MQQVKHAGSTNDADGSVIKVVSAEGALTWVSPAENELFTITPDAVFPNIVFEFRTTIPGDYQWSWAIEWQAKTSGLREQARERGVLESFKEAGEFVGNSKIWTVDFSGRVLGGKLTVTVIIGQKTLVRTVWIAGQNPTQENVATYVASLEDMNGFEKLLQQETNAKHFINFDGEPIVAFDKGYGITQMTSPAPSYEQAWSWKANIVAGSSIYRDKVRIAKKYLAQAGRTYTDDQLRHEVFSRWNGGSYHVWDADSASWIRKKNVLCDSNTGNIGWSMDNEKNKDKIESELHERDKDTYKKGTKGQSDDHPWGYKGGCYADHVIEK
;
A
#
# COMPACT_ATOMS: atom_id res chain seq x y z
N MET A 1 -20.78 57.90 37.54
CA MET A 1 -22.05 57.50 38.17
C MET A 1 -23.13 57.50 37.12
N GLN A 2 -23.66 56.31 36.78
CA GLN A 2 -24.98 56.16 36.17
C GLN A 2 -25.46 54.75 36.54
N GLN A 3 -26.32 54.68 37.55
CA GLN A 3 -27.08 53.48 37.89
C GLN A 3 -28.20 53.34 36.86
N VAL A 4 -28.22 52.23 36.12
CA VAL A 4 -29.41 51.78 35.40
C VAL A 4 -30.06 50.67 36.22
N LYS A 5 -31.20 50.99 36.84
CA LYS A 5 -32.08 50.03 37.50
C LYS A 5 -32.77 49.19 36.43
N HIS A 6 -32.49 47.89 36.37
CA HIS A 6 -33.38 46.94 35.70
C HIS A 6 -34.55 46.63 36.65
N ALA A 7 -35.70 47.25 36.39
CA ALA A 7 -36.96 46.85 36.99
C ALA A 7 -37.40 45.53 36.36
N GLY A 8 -37.46 44.46 37.15
CA GLY A 8 -38.18 43.25 36.76
C GLY A 8 -39.67 43.54 36.73
N SER A 9 -40.33 43.23 35.61
CA SER A 9 -41.78 43.12 35.57
C SER A 9 -42.15 41.65 35.78
N THR A 10 -42.72 41.32 36.94
CA THR A 10 -43.45 40.06 37.14
C THR A 10 -44.88 40.26 36.67
N ASN A 11 -45.35 39.39 35.77
CA ASN A 11 -46.76 39.29 35.42
C ASN A 11 -47.45 38.39 36.47
N ASP A 12 -48.28 38.98 37.32
CA ASP A 12 -49.20 38.27 38.22
C ASP A 12 -50.48 37.90 37.46
N ALA A 13 -50.37 36.92 36.56
CA ALA A 13 -51.54 36.30 35.93
C ALA A 13 -51.59 34.82 36.33
N ASP A 14 -52.44 34.55 37.31
CA ASP A 14 -52.77 33.19 37.77
C ASP A 14 -53.32 32.39 36.57
N GLY A 15 -52.61 31.33 36.16
CA GLY A 15 -53.05 30.40 35.11
C GLY A 15 -52.31 30.46 33.76
N SER A 16 -51.27 31.29 33.57
CA SER A 16 -50.45 31.17 32.36
C SER A 16 -49.37 30.09 32.52
N VAL A 17 -49.68 28.87 32.09
CA VAL A 17 -48.65 27.85 31.86
C VAL A 17 -47.88 28.31 30.63
N ILE A 18 -46.77 29.03 30.84
CA ILE A 18 -45.78 29.20 29.79
C ILE A 18 -45.30 27.79 29.47
N LYS A 19 -45.72 27.27 28.31
CA LYS A 19 -45.12 26.07 27.73
C LYS A 19 -43.67 26.45 27.40
N VAL A 20 -42.79 26.30 28.38
CA VAL A 20 -41.34 26.25 28.14
C VAL A 20 -41.15 24.98 27.32
N VAL A 21 -41.25 25.12 26.00
CA VAL A 21 -40.72 24.11 25.09
C VAL A 21 -39.21 24.17 25.32
N SER A 22 -38.72 23.35 26.24
CA SER A 22 -37.29 23.08 26.33
C SER A 22 -36.88 22.68 24.92
N ALA A 23 -36.05 23.48 24.27
CA ALA A 23 -35.47 23.15 22.98
C ALA A 23 -35.06 21.68 23.03
N GLU A 24 -35.58 20.86 22.11
CA GLU A 24 -35.25 19.44 22.02
C GLU A 24 -33.74 19.32 22.17
N GLY A 25 -33.29 18.65 23.23
CA GLY A 25 -31.87 18.53 23.55
C GLY A 25 -31.12 18.10 22.31
N ALA A 26 -30.35 19.04 21.75
CA ALA A 26 -29.78 18.93 20.40
C ALA A 26 -28.76 17.79 20.40
N LEU A 27 -29.23 16.62 19.96
CA LEU A 27 -28.39 15.48 19.70
C LEU A 27 -27.79 15.65 18.32
N THR A 28 -26.53 16.10 18.25
CA THR A 28 -25.85 16.39 17.00
C THR A 28 -24.38 16.08 17.12
N TRP A 29 -23.75 15.65 16.02
CA TRP A 29 -22.30 15.65 15.92
C TRP A 29 -21.73 17.08 16.01
N VAL A 30 -20.54 17.20 16.60
CA VAL A 30 -19.72 18.41 16.65
C VAL A 30 -18.54 18.26 15.68
N SER A 31 -17.84 17.13 15.74
CA SER A 31 -16.73 16.79 14.86
C SER A 31 -16.67 15.28 14.61
N PRO A 32 -15.99 14.84 13.56
CA PRO A 32 -15.60 15.59 12.36
C PRO A 32 -16.82 15.98 11.50
N ALA A 33 -16.59 16.74 10.42
CA ALA A 33 -17.64 16.98 9.41
C ALA A 33 -17.95 15.68 8.64
N GLU A 34 -19.17 15.57 8.09
CA GLU A 34 -19.52 14.42 7.23
C GLU A 34 -18.63 14.41 5.99
N ASN A 35 -18.05 13.25 5.68
CA ASN A 35 -17.11 13.01 4.59
C ASN A 35 -15.81 13.82 4.68
N GLU A 36 -15.43 14.31 5.85
CA GLU A 36 -14.12 14.94 6.04
C GLU A 36 -13.00 13.98 5.66
N LEU A 37 -11.96 14.49 4.99
CA LEU A 37 -10.80 13.73 4.54
C LEU A 37 -9.63 13.91 5.50
N PHE A 38 -9.15 12.80 6.06
CA PHE A 38 -7.95 12.72 6.87
C PHE A 38 -6.85 12.02 6.08
N THR A 39 -5.59 12.31 6.43
CA THR A 39 -4.44 11.82 5.67
C THR A 39 -3.41 11.16 6.57
N ILE A 40 -3.04 9.92 6.25
CA ILE A 40 -1.85 9.24 6.79
C ILE A 40 -0.62 9.95 6.25
N THR A 41 0.28 10.35 7.13
CA THR A 41 1.43 11.19 6.77
C THR A 41 2.47 10.43 5.94
N PRO A 42 3.43 11.13 5.30
CA PRO A 42 4.54 10.49 4.58
C PRO A 42 5.38 9.54 5.45
N ASP A 43 5.32 9.66 6.78
CA ASP A 43 6.03 8.79 7.72
C ASP A 43 5.22 7.57 8.18
N ALA A 44 4.08 7.30 7.52
CA ALA A 44 3.10 6.30 7.90
C ALA A 44 2.52 6.52 9.31
N VAL A 45 2.31 7.79 9.69
CA VAL A 45 1.65 8.12 10.97
C VAL A 45 0.15 8.29 10.73
N PHE A 46 -0.66 7.58 11.51
CA PHE A 46 -2.12 7.69 11.46
C PHE A 46 -2.57 9.08 11.95
N PRO A 47 -3.51 9.76 11.27
CA PRO A 47 -3.97 11.08 11.67
C PRO A 47 -4.74 11.01 13.00
N ASN A 48 -4.66 12.08 13.79
CA ASN A 48 -5.51 12.23 14.97
C ASN A 48 -6.94 12.59 14.54
N ILE A 49 -7.85 11.62 14.61
CA ILE A 49 -9.27 11.80 14.26
C ILE A 49 -10.10 11.75 15.53
N VAL A 50 -10.83 12.83 15.82
CA VAL A 50 -11.62 12.97 17.06
C VAL A 50 -13.10 13.14 16.72
N PHE A 51 -13.88 12.14 17.10
CA PHE A 51 -15.33 12.15 17.02
C PHE A 51 -15.90 12.76 18.30
N GLU A 52 -16.67 13.83 18.17
CA GLU A 52 -17.36 14.48 19.28
C GLU A 52 -18.82 14.69 18.92
N PHE A 53 -19.73 14.40 19.85
CA PHE A 53 -21.13 14.76 19.73
C PHE A 53 -21.64 15.55 20.93
N ARG A 54 -22.70 16.31 20.72
CA ARG A 54 -23.42 17.04 21.77
C ARG A 54 -24.68 16.28 22.14
N THR A 55 -24.92 16.13 23.43
CA THR A 55 -26.18 15.60 23.97
C THR A 55 -26.42 16.19 25.36
N THR A 56 -27.69 16.34 25.71
CA THR A 56 -28.17 16.60 27.08
C THR A 56 -28.63 15.32 27.79
N ILE A 57 -28.70 14.19 27.08
CA ILE A 57 -29.10 12.90 27.63
C ILE A 57 -27.88 12.34 28.39
N PRO A 58 -27.95 12.18 29.72
CA PRO A 58 -26.88 11.54 30.48
C PRO A 58 -26.93 10.02 30.30
N GLY A 59 -25.79 9.37 30.44
CA GLY A 59 -25.71 7.91 30.48
C GLY A 59 -24.48 7.38 29.77
N ASP A 60 -24.45 6.06 29.67
CA ASP A 60 -23.46 5.36 28.87
C ASP A 60 -23.90 5.38 27.40
N TYR A 61 -22.93 5.64 26.52
CA TYR A 61 -23.12 5.70 25.08
C TYR A 61 -22.49 4.47 24.45
N GLN A 62 -23.24 3.81 23.58
CA GLN A 62 -22.73 2.66 22.83
C GLN A 62 -22.10 3.17 21.55
N TRP A 63 -20.78 3.04 21.46
CA TRP A 63 -20.01 3.39 20.28
C TRP A 63 -19.77 2.15 19.44
N SER A 64 -19.86 2.29 18.13
CA SER A 64 -19.37 1.32 17.18
C SER A 64 -18.74 2.02 15.99
N TRP A 65 -17.77 1.35 15.37
CA TRP A 65 -17.09 1.85 14.19
C TRP A 65 -16.87 0.71 13.21
N ALA A 66 -16.88 1.05 11.92
CA ALA A 66 -16.53 0.16 10.83
C ALA A 66 -15.67 0.93 9.83
N ILE A 67 -14.52 0.37 9.47
CA ILE A 67 -13.65 0.89 8.42
C ILE A 67 -13.56 -0.11 7.28
N GLU A 68 -13.74 0.37 6.06
CA GLU A 68 -13.72 -0.47 4.87
C GLU A 68 -12.97 0.18 3.70
N TRP A 69 -12.30 -0.66 2.91
CA TRP A 69 -11.67 -0.26 1.66
C TRP A 69 -11.88 -1.33 0.60
N GLN A 70 -12.35 -0.90 -0.57
CA GLN A 70 -12.48 -1.74 -1.76
C GLN A 70 -11.24 -1.56 -2.64
N ALA A 71 -10.34 -2.52 -2.62
CA ALA A 71 -9.11 -2.48 -3.40
C ALA A 71 -9.40 -2.62 -4.89
N LYS A 72 -9.46 -1.50 -5.59
CA LYS A 72 -9.60 -1.45 -7.05
C LYS A 72 -8.23 -1.33 -7.70
N THR A 73 -8.02 -2.01 -8.82
CA THR A 73 -6.75 -1.92 -9.55
C THR A 73 -6.51 -0.52 -10.09
N SER A 74 -5.28 -0.03 -9.95
CA SER A 74 -4.81 1.25 -10.48
C SER A 74 -3.65 1.07 -11.48
N GLY A 75 -2.77 0.09 -11.25
CA GLY A 75 -1.40 0.19 -11.75
C GLY A 75 -0.73 1.46 -11.21
N LEU A 76 0.15 2.09 -11.99
CA LEU A 76 0.82 3.35 -11.62
C LEU A 76 0.16 4.62 -12.21
N ARG A 77 -1.03 4.49 -12.82
CA ARG A 77 -1.68 5.61 -13.50
C ARG A 77 -2.36 6.55 -12.51
N GLU A 78 -2.15 7.84 -12.69
CA GLU A 78 -2.77 8.91 -11.89
C GLU A 78 -4.13 9.30 -12.49
N GLN A 79 -5.11 8.42 -12.34
CA GLN A 79 -6.46 8.62 -12.85
C GLN A 79 -7.48 7.80 -12.06
N ALA A 80 -8.77 8.06 -12.31
CA ALA A 80 -9.85 7.29 -11.71
C ALA A 80 -9.72 5.78 -11.98
N ARG A 81 -10.08 4.98 -10.97
CA ARG A 81 -10.03 3.51 -11.04
C ARG A 81 -11.29 2.97 -11.72
N GLU A 82 -11.16 2.56 -12.97
CA GLU A 82 -12.28 2.08 -13.81
C GLU A 82 -12.52 0.56 -13.72
N ARG A 83 -11.57 -0.18 -13.15
CA ARG A 83 -11.61 -1.64 -13.07
C ARG A 83 -12.27 -2.14 -11.78
N GLY A 84 -12.69 -3.40 -11.80
CA GLY A 84 -13.38 -4.05 -10.69
C GLY A 84 -12.58 -4.12 -9.39
N VAL A 85 -13.30 -4.31 -8.30
CA VAL A 85 -12.76 -4.56 -6.96
C VAL A 85 -12.09 -5.93 -6.94
N LEU A 86 -10.79 -5.99 -6.59
CA LEU A 86 -10.07 -7.25 -6.43
C LEU A 86 -10.29 -7.89 -5.06
N GLU A 87 -10.41 -7.04 -4.03
CA GLU A 87 -10.52 -7.46 -2.65
C GLU A 87 -11.23 -6.36 -1.83
N SER A 88 -11.91 -6.75 -0.76
CA SER A 88 -12.52 -5.82 0.19
C SER A 88 -11.95 -6.08 1.56
N PHE A 89 -11.34 -5.05 2.14
CA PHE A 89 -10.83 -5.07 3.50
C PHE A 89 -11.84 -4.39 4.41
N LYS A 90 -12.11 -4.99 5.56
CA LYS A 90 -13.08 -4.49 6.54
C LYS A 90 -12.64 -4.83 7.95
N GLU A 91 -12.80 -3.86 8.85
CA GLU A 91 -12.56 -3.99 10.28
C GLU A 91 -13.64 -3.23 11.04
N ALA A 92 -13.98 -3.69 12.23
CA ALA A 92 -15.01 -3.07 13.05
C ALA A 92 -14.72 -3.28 14.54
N GLY A 93 -15.31 -2.42 15.36
CA GLY A 93 -15.24 -2.54 16.80
C GLY A 93 -16.39 -1.81 17.48
N GLU A 94 -16.60 -2.14 18.75
CA GLU A 94 -17.63 -1.56 19.59
C GLU A 94 -17.15 -1.43 21.03
N PHE A 95 -17.67 -0.44 21.73
CA PHE A 95 -17.42 -0.24 23.15
C PHE A 95 -18.50 0.63 23.78
N VAL A 96 -18.55 0.62 25.11
CA VAL A 96 -19.46 1.47 25.89
C VAL A 96 -18.63 2.46 26.71
N GLY A 97 -19.04 3.72 26.72
CA GLY A 97 -18.38 4.74 27.53
C GLY A 97 -19.28 5.94 27.80
N ASN A 98 -18.91 6.73 28.82
CA ASN A 98 -19.64 7.93 29.22
C ASN A 98 -19.07 9.23 28.62
N SER A 99 -17.99 9.11 27.85
CA SER A 99 -17.38 10.22 27.12
C SER A 99 -18.17 10.56 25.85
N LYS A 100 -18.33 11.86 25.59
CA LYS A 100 -18.90 12.39 24.33
C LYS A 100 -17.87 12.49 23.21
N ILE A 101 -16.62 12.18 23.54
CA ILE A 101 -15.44 12.26 22.68
C ILE A 101 -14.85 10.86 22.55
N TRP A 102 -14.54 10.47 21.31
CA TRP A 102 -13.72 9.31 21.00
C TRP A 102 -12.63 9.70 20.02
N THR A 103 -11.38 9.45 20.40
CA THR A 103 -10.24 9.51 19.48
C THR A 103 -10.08 8.15 18.83
N VAL A 104 -10.06 8.12 17.50
CA VAL A 104 -9.88 6.89 16.74
C VAL A 104 -8.53 6.26 17.09
N ASP A 105 -8.58 5.00 17.52
CA ASP A 105 -7.41 4.15 17.71
C ASP A 105 -7.74 2.74 17.22
N PHE A 106 -7.02 2.29 16.20
CA PHE A 106 -7.13 0.92 15.68
C PHE A 106 -6.11 -0.01 16.34
N SER A 107 -5.91 0.14 17.65
CA SER A 107 -4.86 -0.55 18.41
C SER A 107 -3.46 -0.28 17.86
N GLY A 108 -3.20 0.98 17.52
CA GLY A 108 -1.93 1.44 16.94
C GLY A 108 -1.73 1.12 15.45
N ARG A 109 -2.68 0.44 14.79
CA ARG A 109 -2.57 0.10 13.36
C ARG A 109 -2.89 1.28 12.45
N VAL A 110 -2.26 1.30 11.28
CA VAL A 110 -2.50 2.29 10.23
C VAL A 110 -3.43 1.70 9.17
N LEU A 111 -4.67 2.20 9.11
CA LEU A 111 -5.70 1.76 8.16
C LEU A 111 -6.25 2.97 7.41
N GLY A 112 -6.71 2.76 6.18
CA GLY A 112 -7.40 3.80 5.41
C GLY A 112 -8.66 3.30 4.73
N GLY A 113 -9.34 4.20 4.01
CA GLY A 113 -10.64 3.97 3.39
C GLY A 113 -11.75 4.74 4.07
N LYS A 114 -12.96 4.18 4.01
CA LYS A 114 -14.17 4.80 4.55
C LYS A 114 -14.36 4.36 6.00
N LEU A 115 -14.34 5.30 6.94
CA LEU A 115 -14.64 5.07 8.35
C LEU A 115 -16.04 5.59 8.67
N THR A 116 -16.91 4.70 9.16
CA THR A 116 -18.25 5.06 9.66
C THR A 116 -18.32 4.79 11.15
N VAL A 117 -18.74 5.80 11.91
CA VAL A 117 -18.90 5.76 13.37
C VAL A 117 -20.36 5.93 13.72
N THR A 118 -20.84 5.06 14.59
CA THR A 118 -22.21 5.06 15.09
C THR A 118 -22.21 5.20 16.61
N VAL A 119 -23.08 6.06 17.14
CA VAL A 119 -23.27 6.20 18.59
C VAL A 119 -24.75 6.07 18.91
N ILE A 120 -25.09 5.15 19.82
CA ILE A 120 -26.45 4.96 20.34
C ILE A 120 -26.54 5.62 21.72
N ILE A 121 -27.52 6.51 21.88
CA ILE A 121 -27.74 7.34 23.06
C ILE A 121 -29.22 7.24 23.43
N GLY A 122 -29.53 6.43 24.44
CA GLY A 122 -30.91 6.05 24.74
C GLY A 122 -31.55 5.32 23.56
N GLN A 123 -32.59 5.91 22.96
CA GLN A 123 -33.27 5.38 21.77
C GLN A 123 -32.83 6.06 20.45
N LYS A 124 -31.87 6.99 20.51
CA LYS A 124 -31.42 7.76 19.35
C LYS A 124 -30.08 7.23 18.84
N THR A 125 -29.88 7.31 17.53
CA THR A 125 -28.64 6.91 16.87
C THR A 125 -28.06 8.07 16.08
N LEU A 126 -26.76 8.29 16.24
CA LEU A 126 -25.96 9.19 15.42
C LEU A 126 -25.01 8.38 14.54
N VAL A 127 -24.88 8.76 13.28
CA VAL A 127 -23.93 8.16 12.32
C VAL A 127 -23.10 9.27 11.70
N ARG A 128 -21.78 9.09 11.59
CA ARG A 128 -20.84 10.01 10.94
C ARG A 128 -19.87 9.22 10.08
N THR A 129 -19.64 9.66 8.84
CA THR A 129 -18.64 9.07 7.95
C THR A 129 -17.50 10.03 7.70
N VAL A 130 -16.28 9.51 7.60
CA VAL A 130 -15.08 10.22 7.13
C VAL A 130 -14.27 9.33 6.19
N TRP A 131 -13.34 9.95 5.46
CA TRP A 131 -12.41 9.26 4.57
C TRP A 131 -10.99 9.39 5.07
N ILE A 132 -10.20 8.34 4.90
CA ILE A 132 -8.79 8.30 5.27
C ILE A 132 -7.98 7.91 4.04
N ALA A 133 -7.15 8.82 3.56
CA ALA A 133 -6.24 8.63 2.44
C ALA A 133 -4.78 8.59 2.92
N GLY A 134 -3.85 8.19 2.06
CA GLY A 134 -2.42 8.14 2.35
C GLY A 134 -1.60 9.12 1.52
N GLN A 135 -0.49 9.57 2.10
CA GLN A 135 0.55 10.32 1.42
C GLN A 135 1.78 9.46 1.18
N ASN A 136 2.40 9.64 0.01
CA ASN A 136 3.62 8.95 -0.34
C ASN A 136 4.80 9.41 0.54
N PRO A 137 5.68 8.49 0.97
CA PRO A 137 6.98 8.88 1.52
C PRO A 137 7.85 9.52 0.43
N THR A 138 8.91 10.22 0.85
CA THR A 138 10.00 10.58 -0.06
C THR A 138 10.87 9.35 -0.34
N GLN A 139 11.60 9.35 -1.46
CA GLN A 139 12.59 8.31 -1.76
C GLN A 139 13.65 8.21 -0.66
N GLU A 140 14.05 9.34 -0.08
CA GLU A 140 14.99 9.40 1.04
C GLU A 140 14.42 8.69 2.28
N ASN A 141 13.16 8.97 2.67
CA ASN A 141 12.52 8.30 3.81
C ASN A 141 12.46 6.78 3.60
N VAL A 142 12.16 6.34 2.38
CA VAL A 142 12.16 4.91 2.04
C VAL A 142 13.57 4.33 2.17
N ALA A 143 14.58 4.97 1.58
CA ALA A 143 15.96 4.50 1.63
C ALA A 143 16.50 4.44 3.07
N THR A 144 16.26 5.47 3.88
CA THR A 144 16.62 5.49 5.30
C THR A 144 15.94 4.37 6.08
N TYR A 145 14.65 4.15 5.84
CA TYR A 145 13.93 3.07 6.51
C TYR A 145 14.44 1.69 6.10
N VAL A 146 14.67 1.45 4.80
CA VAL A 146 15.25 0.21 4.30
C VAL A 146 16.65 -0.03 4.87
N ALA A 147 17.50 1.00 4.95
CA ALA A 147 18.84 0.91 5.54
C ALA A 147 18.83 0.59 7.04
N SER A 148 17.72 0.86 7.75
CA SER A 148 17.56 0.50 9.16
C SER A 148 17.25 -0.99 9.38
N LEU A 149 16.93 -1.73 8.32
CA LEU A 149 16.59 -3.15 8.37
C LEU A 149 17.82 -4.00 8.00
N GLU A 150 17.96 -5.14 8.65
CA GLU A 150 19.09 -6.06 8.40
C GLU A 150 19.00 -6.74 7.03
N ASP A 151 20.18 -6.99 6.42
CA ASP A 151 20.35 -7.72 5.15
C ASP A 151 19.60 -7.10 3.93
N MET A 152 19.34 -5.79 3.95
CA MET A 152 18.52 -5.09 2.94
C MET A 152 19.29 -4.38 1.81
N ASN A 153 20.61 -4.56 1.69
CA ASN A 153 21.41 -3.86 0.67
C ASN A 153 20.81 -4.05 -0.73
N GLY A 154 20.45 -2.93 -1.39
CA GLY A 154 19.89 -2.91 -2.74
C GLY A 154 18.37 -3.07 -2.82
N PHE A 155 17.67 -3.29 -1.70
CA PHE A 155 16.22 -3.48 -1.72
C PHE A 155 15.50 -2.19 -2.17
N GLU A 156 16.03 -1.02 -1.82
CA GLU A 156 15.52 0.29 -2.25
C GLU A 156 15.48 0.44 -3.78
N LYS A 157 16.45 -0.14 -4.51
CA LYS A 157 16.45 -0.17 -5.98
C LYS A 157 15.28 -0.98 -6.54
N LEU A 158 14.92 -2.09 -5.88
CA LEU A 158 13.74 -2.87 -6.27
C LEU A 158 12.46 -2.07 -6.03
N LEU A 159 12.32 -1.42 -4.87
CA LEU A 159 11.16 -0.55 -4.60
C LEU A 159 11.04 0.60 -5.61
N GLN A 160 12.17 1.17 -6.03
CA GLN A 160 12.22 2.17 -7.10
C GLN A 160 11.75 1.58 -8.44
N GLN A 161 12.18 0.36 -8.79
CA GLN A 161 11.75 -0.29 -10.02
C GLN A 161 10.26 -0.65 -10.01
N GLU A 162 9.74 -1.16 -8.89
CA GLU A 162 8.35 -1.65 -8.80
C GLU A 162 7.33 -0.50 -8.92
N THR A 163 7.56 0.61 -8.22
CA THR A 163 6.55 1.68 -8.12
C THR A 163 7.11 3.10 -8.14
N ASN A 164 8.41 3.28 -8.44
CA ASN A 164 9.14 4.53 -8.21
C ASN A 164 9.15 4.96 -6.74
N ALA A 165 9.25 3.98 -5.83
CA ALA A 165 9.19 4.17 -4.38
C ALA A 165 7.87 4.81 -3.88
N LYS A 166 6.80 4.72 -4.67
CA LYS A 166 5.46 5.16 -4.27
C LYS A 166 4.69 4.02 -3.64
N HIS A 167 3.84 4.36 -2.68
CA HIS A 167 2.91 3.43 -2.05
C HIS A 167 1.45 3.72 -2.43
N PHE A 168 1.11 5.01 -2.61
CA PHE A 168 -0.23 5.48 -2.95
C PHE A 168 -0.27 6.12 -4.34
N ILE A 169 -1.45 6.10 -4.96
CA ILE A 169 -1.76 6.92 -6.14
C ILE A 169 -2.07 8.33 -5.65
N ASN A 170 -1.41 9.36 -6.20
CA ASN A 170 -1.59 10.73 -5.71
C ASN A 170 -2.99 11.27 -6.01
N PHE A 171 -3.63 10.77 -7.07
CA PHE A 171 -4.99 11.15 -7.48
C PHE A 171 -6.06 10.87 -6.41
N ASP A 172 -6.01 9.71 -5.75
CA ASP A 172 -7.03 9.29 -4.77
C ASP A 172 -6.47 9.01 -3.36
N GLY A 173 -5.15 8.97 -3.21
CA GLY A 173 -4.49 8.63 -1.95
C GLY A 173 -4.75 7.19 -1.49
N GLU A 174 -5.24 6.32 -2.37
CA GLU A 174 -5.38 4.90 -2.07
C GLU A 174 -4.11 4.13 -2.44
N PRO A 175 -3.83 3.00 -1.79
CA PRO A 175 -2.68 2.16 -2.14
C PRO A 175 -2.66 1.78 -3.62
N ILE A 176 -1.45 1.65 -4.17
CA ILE A 176 -1.24 1.10 -5.52
C ILE A 176 -1.68 -0.35 -5.52
N VAL A 177 -2.54 -0.73 -6.46
CA VAL A 177 -3.02 -2.12 -6.61
C VAL A 177 -2.82 -2.60 -8.04
N ALA A 178 -1.99 -3.62 -8.22
CA ALA A 178 -1.79 -4.32 -9.48
C ALA A 178 -2.86 -5.40 -9.70
N PHE A 179 -3.04 -5.79 -10.95
CA PHE A 179 -4.10 -6.73 -11.37
C PHE A 179 -3.90 -8.15 -10.82
N ASP A 180 -2.67 -8.50 -10.47
CA ASP A 180 -2.25 -9.77 -9.89
C ASP A 180 -2.25 -9.76 -8.36
N LYS A 181 -2.94 -8.78 -7.76
CA LYS A 181 -3.00 -8.55 -6.31
C LYS A 181 -1.66 -8.14 -5.69
N GLY A 182 -0.81 -7.44 -6.44
CA GLY A 182 0.33 -6.71 -5.89
C GLY A 182 -0.13 -5.41 -5.21
N TYR A 183 0.30 -5.14 -3.97
CA TYR A 183 -0.09 -3.91 -3.25
C TYR A 183 1.09 -3.06 -2.80
N GLY A 184 0.92 -1.74 -2.95
CA GLY A 184 1.82 -0.75 -2.40
C GLY A 184 3.25 -0.83 -2.96
N ILE A 185 4.18 -0.22 -2.25
CA ILE A 185 5.56 0.01 -2.68
C ILE A 185 6.36 -1.27 -3.01
N THR A 186 6.03 -2.40 -2.37
CA THR A 186 6.73 -3.67 -2.61
C THR A 186 6.10 -4.54 -3.70
N GLN A 187 4.87 -4.21 -4.12
CA GLN A 187 4.06 -5.02 -5.04
C GLN A 187 3.96 -6.51 -4.65
N MET A 188 3.95 -6.83 -3.34
CA MET A 188 3.79 -8.21 -2.88
C MET A 188 2.46 -8.82 -3.32
N THR A 189 2.53 -10.02 -3.90
CA THR A 189 1.37 -10.80 -4.39
C THR A 189 1.11 -12.07 -3.57
N SER A 190 2.15 -12.67 -2.98
CA SER A 190 2.03 -13.92 -2.21
C SER A 190 3.04 -14.00 -1.05
N PRO A 191 2.58 -14.09 0.22
CA PRO A 191 1.18 -13.97 0.63
C PRO A 191 0.61 -12.59 0.30
N ALA A 192 -0.71 -12.52 0.10
CA ALA A 192 -1.39 -11.24 -0.05
C ALA A 192 -1.23 -10.42 1.25
N PRO A 193 -1.06 -9.10 1.16
CA PRO A 193 -0.88 -8.27 2.34
C PRO A 193 -2.18 -8.17 3.16
N SER A 194 -2.01 -8.09 4.48
CA SER A 194 -3.09 -7.68 5.39
C SER A 194 -3.55 -6.25 5.13
N TYR A 195 -4.68 -5.86 5.73
CA TYR A 195 -5.23 -4.50 5.57
C TYR A 195 -4.22 -3.41 5.97
N GLU A 196 -3.55 -3.56 7.11
CA GLU A 196 -2.51 -2.62 7.55
C GLU A 196 -1.30 -2.62 6.61
N GLN A 197 -0.85 -3.80 6.15
CA GLN A 197 0.26 -3.89 5.20
C GLN A 197 -0.08 -3.27 3.84
N ALA A 198 -1.36 -3.13 3.49
CA ALA A 198 -1.79 -2.44 2.29
C ALA A 198 -1.81 -0.91 2.46
N TRP A 199 -2.01 -0.39 3.68
CA TRP A 199 -2.14 1.06 3.95
C TRP A 199 -0.94 1.70 4.64
N SER A 200 -0.03 0.93 5.22
CA SER A 200 1.20 1.42 5.81
C SER A 200 2.38 1.03 4.95
N TRP A 201 3.04 2.00 4.33
CA TRP A 201 4.22 1.73 3.51
C TRP A 201 5.35 1.10 4.34
N LYS A 202 5.47 1.43 5.63
CA LYS A 202 6.42 0.78 6.55
C LYS A 202 6.06 -0.68 6.79
N ALA A 203 4.81 -0.98 7.13
CA ALA A 203 4.37 -2.37 7.32
C ALA A 203 4.49 -3.20 6.03
N ASN A 204 4.23 -2.57 4.88
CA ASN A 204 4.41 -3.16 3.55
C ASN A 204 5.88 -3.51 3.29
N ILE A 205 6.81 -2.57 3.54
CA ILE A 205 8.26 -2.82 3.41
C ILE A 205 8.71 -3.91 4.38
N VAL A 206 8.24 -3.92 5.64
CA VAL A 206 8.60 -4.99 6.59
C VAL A 206 8.19 -6.35 6.08
N ALA A 207 6.97 -6.49 5.56
CA ALA A 207 6.51 -7.75 4.97
C ALA A 207 7.35 -8.13 3.72
N GLY A 208 7.59 -7.17 2.80
CA GLY A 208 8.40 -7.40 1.60
C GLY A 208 9.86 -7.73 1.92
N SER A 209 10.40 -7.15 2.99
CA SER A 209 11.76 -7.41 3.46
C SER A 209 11.96 -8.88 3.82
N SER A 210 10.93 -9.56 4.34
CA SER A 210 11.02 -10.99 4.64
C SER A 210 11.21 -11.81 3.37
N ILE A 211 10.47 -11.48 2.31
CA ILE A 211 10.61 -12.13 1.01
C ILE A 211 12.00 -11.84 0.43
N TYR A 212 12.47 -10.60 0.53
CA TYR A 212 13.80 -10.21 0.08
C TYR A 212 14.91 -10.98 0.81
N ARG A 213 14.85 -11.08 2.16
CA ARG A 213 15.80 -11.88 2.96
C ARG A 213 15.83 -13.33 2.51
N ASP A 214 14.68 -13.91 2.16
CA ASP A 214 14.64 -15.26 1.62
C ASP A 214 15.37 -15.38 0.28
N LYS A 215 15.23 -14.39 -0.61
CA LYS A 215 16.00 -14.34 -1.86
C LYS A 215 17.51 -14.19 -1.59
N VAL A 216 17.89 -13.34 -0.65
CA VAL A 216 19.29 -13.18 -0.18
C VAL A 216 19.85 -14.51 0.31
N ARG A 217 19.12 -15.20 1.20
CA ARG A 217 19.53 -16.50 1.75
C ARG A 217 19.68 -17.57 0.67
N ILE A 218 18.74 -17.63 -0.27
CA ILE A 218 18.81 -18.58 -1.40
C ILE A 218 19.99 -18.25 -2.31
N ALA A 219 20.25 -16.98 -2.61
CA ALA A 219 21.38 -16.53 -3.42
C ALA A 219 22.72 -16.86 -2.74
N LYS A 220 22.89 -16.53 -1.45
CA LYS A 220 24.07 -16.88 -0.65
C LYS A 220 24.33 -18.39 -0.70
N LYS A 221 23.30 -19.22 -0.48
CA LYS A 221 23.42 -20.69 -0.55
C LYS A 221 23.82 -21.19 -1.94
N TYR A 222 23.24 -20.63 -2.99
CA TYR A 222 23.54 -21.03 -4.38
C TYR A 222 24.98 -20.65 -4.76
N LEU A 223 25.42 -19.43 -4.44
CA LEU A 223 26.74 -18.94 -4.78
C LEU A 223 27.86 -19.58 -3.93
N ALA A 224 27.55 -20.01 -2.71
CA ALA A 224 28.49 -20.73 -1.82
C ALA A 224 28.60 -22.23 -2.11
N GLN A 225 27.84 -22.77 -3.07
CA GLN A 225 27.82 -24.22 -3.31
C GLN A 225 29.23 -24.76 -3.58
N ALA A 226 29.53 -25.97 -3.09
CA ALA A 226 30.87 -26.57 -3.19
C ALA A 226 32.01 -25.69 -2.63
N GLY A 227 31.73 -24.81 -1.67
CA GLY A 227 32.74 -23.96 -1.03
C GLY A 227 33.25 -22.82 -1.91
N ARG A 228 32.50 -22.46 -2.96
CA ARG A 228 32.86 -21.40 -3.91
C ARG A 228 32.75 -20.03 -3.25
N THR A 229 33.67 -19.14 -3.61
CA THR A 229 33.62 -17.72 -3.25
C THR A 229 32.81 -16.93 -4.27
N TYR A 230 32.29 -15.78 -3.85
CA TYR A 230 31.55 -14.86 -4.70
C TYR A 230 31.70 -13.42 -4.19
N THR A 231 31.48 -12.45 -5.07
CA THR A 231 31.52 -11.01 -4.72
C THR A 231 30.15 -10.49 -4.29
N ASP A 232 30.11 -9.34 -3.63
CA ASP A 232 28.85 -8.67 -3.28
C ASP A 232 28.04 -8.29 -4.53
N ASP A 233 28.70 -7.92 -5.62
CA ASP A 233 28.03 -7.65 -6.90
C ASP A 233 27.38 -8.92 -7.45
N GLN A 234 28.07 -10.07 -7.39
CA GLN A 234 27.48 -11.35 -7.82
C GLN A 234 26.26 -11.71 -6.96
N LEU A 235 26.35 -11.49 -5.64
CA LEU A 235 25.22 -11.66 -4.73
C LEU A 235 24.05 -10.75 -5.11
N ARG A 236 24.29 -9.46 -5.35
CA ARG A 236 23.24 -8.49 -5.72
C ARG A 236 22.51 -8.88 -7.00
N HIS A 237 23.22 -9.18 -8.08
CA HIS A 237 22.62 -9.62 -9.35
C HIS A 237 21.79 -10.91 -9.15
N GLU A 238 22.30 -11.86 -8.36
CA GLU A 238 21.60 -13.11 -8.08
C GLU A 238 20.32 -12.88 -7.27
N VAL A 239 20.34 -11.96 -6.29
CA VAL A 239 19.17 -11.59 -5.50
C VAL A 239 18.11 -10.91 -6.36
N PHE A 240 18.49 -9.92 -7.17
CA PHE A 240 17.54 -9.19 -8.04
C PHE A 240 16.94 -10.12 -9.11
N SER A 241 17.73 -11.03 -9.66
CA SER A 241 17.24 -12.04 -10.59
C SER A 241 16.21 -12.95 -9.94
N ARG A 242 16.42 -13.34 -8.67
CA ARG A 242 15.51 -14.19 -7.89
C ARG A 242 14.26 -13.48 -7.38
N TRP A 243 14.30 -12.15 -7.27
CA TRP A 243 13.14 -11.33 -6.94
C TRP A 243 12.10 -11.41 -8.06
N ASN A 244 12.48 -11.08 -9.31
CA ASN A 244 11.59 -11.20 -10.47
C ASN A 244 11.35 -12.67 -10.87
N GLY A 245 12.34 -13.54 -10.70
CA GLY A 245 12.24 -14.97 -10.96
C GLY A 245 13.35 -15.50 -11.86
N GLY A 246 14.15 -16.43 -11.35
CA GLY A 246 15.27 -17.06 -12.05
C GLY A 246 16.54 -17.13 -11.20
N SER A 247 17.66 -17.40 -11.88
CA SER A 247 19.02 -17.21 -11.36
C SER A 247 19.88 -16.54 -12.42
N TYR A 248 20.86 -15.76 -11.97
CA TYR A 248 21.67 -14.91 -12.82
C TYR A 248 22.95 -15.61 -13.29
N HIS A 249 23.63 -16.27 -12.34
CA HIS A 249 24.95 -16.87 -12.58
C HIS A 249 24.89 -18.38 -12.83
N VAL A 250 25.88 -18.87 -13.57
CA VAL A 250 26.28 -20.28 -13.66
C VAL A 250 27.77 -20.38 -13.34
N TRP A 251 28.18 -21.50 -12.76
CA TRP A 251 29.60 -21.74 -12.48
C TRP A 251 30.31 -22.19 -13.76
N ASP A 252 31.39 -21.51 -14.11
CA ASP A 252 32.29 -21.90 -15.17
C ASP A 252 33.48 -22.67 -14.59
N ALA A 253 33.62 -23.94 -14.98
CA ALA A 253 34.66 -24.81 -14.45
C ALA A 253 36.05 -24.43 -14.96
N ASP A 254 36.13 -23.92 -16.19
CA ASP A 254 37.40 -23.61 -16.86
C ASP A 254 38.07 -22.38 -16.24
N SER A 255 37.30 -21.31 -16.00
CA SER A 255 37.80 -20.11 -15.32
C SER A 255 37.68 -20.17 -13.79
N ALA A 256 37.09 -21.23 -13.24
CA ALA A 256 36.77 -21.37 -11.82
C ALA A 256 36.07 -20.12 -11.25
N SER A 257 35.04 -19.63 -11.96
CA SER A 257 34.36 -18.40 -11.61
C SER A 257 32.85 -18.43 -11.87
N TRP A 258 32.11 -17.57 -11.19
CA TRP A 258 30.70 -17.33 -11.48
C TRP A 258 30.57 -16.38 -12.67
N ILE A 259 29.88 -16.83 -13.72
CA ILE A 259 29.65 -16.03 -14.93
C ILE A 259 28.15 -15.81 -15.17
N ARG A 260 27.80 -14.68 -15.79
CA ARG A 260 26.43 -14.42 -16.26
C ARG A 260 26.02 -15.53 -17.24
N LYS A 261 24.80 -16.05 -17.09
CA LYS A 261 24.23 -16.99 -18.07
C LYS A 261 24.19 -16.37 -19.47
N LYS A 262 24.83 -17.04 -20.43
CA LYS A 262 24.97 -16.54 -21.82
C LYS A 262 23.82 -16.92 -22.73
N ASN A 263 22.99 -17.89 -22.33
CA ASN A 263 21.87 -18.40 -23.13
C ASN A 263 20.61 -17.52 -23.06
N VAL A 264 20.72 -16.30 -22.51
CA VAL A 264 19.61 -15.34 -22.44
C VAL A 264 20.03 -14.03 -23.09
N LEU A 265 19.31 -13.66 -24.15
CA LEU A 265 19.38 -12.35 -24.79
C LEU A 265 18.24 -11.48 -24.23
N CYS A 266 18.57 -10.29 -23.74
CA CYS A 266 17.61 -9.38 -23.13
C CYS A 266 17.10 -8.34 -24.13
N ASP A 267 15.84 -7.95 -24.00
CA ASP A 267 15.27 -6.83 -24.75
C ASP A 267 15.50 -5.53 -23.97
N SER A 268 16.45 -4.72 -24.43
CA SER A 268 16.85 -3.45 -23.82
C SER A 268 15.73 -2.40 -23.80
N ASN A 269 14.70 -2.57 -24.63
CA ASN A 269 13.51 -1.70 -24.65
C ASN A 269 12.51 -2.03 -23.53
N THR A 270 12.81 -3.07 -22.75
CA THR A 270 11.94 -3.57 -21.69
C THR A 270 12.70 -3.70 -20.38
N GLY A 271 11.96 -3.88 -19.28
CA GLY A 271 12.56 -4.04 -17.96
C GLY A 271 12.90 -5.48 -17.58
N ASN A 272 12.27 -6.48 -18.19
CA ASN A 272 12.41 -7.88 -17.73
C ASN A 272 12.13 -8.93 -18.83
N ILE A 273 11.99 -8.55 -20.09
CA ILE A 273 11.71 -9.49 -21.18
C ILE A 273 13.04 -9.92 -21.84
N GLY A 274 13.10 -11.19 -22.21
CA GLY A 274 14.18 -11.72 -23.02
C GLY A 274 13.89 -13.10 -23.59
N TRP A 275 14.84 -13.58 -24.37
CA TRP A 275 14.75 -14.81 -25.15
C TRP A 275 15.78 -15.83 -24.66
N SER A 276 15.38 -17.09 -24.59
CA SER A 276 16.36 -18.18 -24.48
C SER A 276 16.95 -18.44 -25.85
N MET A 277 18.27 -18.38 -25.97
CA MET A 277 19.00 -18.65 -27.21
C MET A 277 19.15 -20.15 -27.50
N ASP A 278 18.75 -20.99 -26.55
CA ASP A 278 18.63 -22.45 -26.74
C ASP A 278 17.35 -22.83 -27.50
N ASN A 279 16.40 -21.89 -27.65
CA ASN A 279 15.22 -22.10 -28.48
C ASN A 279 15.61 -21.94 -29.95
N GLU A 280 15.36 -22.96 -30.77
CA GLU A 280 15.70 -22.97 -32.19
C GLU A 280 15.14 -21.77 -32.98
N LYS A 281 13.98 -21.21 -32.59
CA LYS A 281 13.41 -20.01 -33.24
C LYS A 281 14.09 -18.70 -32.84
N ASN A 282 14.90 -18.70 -31.78
CA ASN A 282 15.67 -17.53 -31.34
C ASN A 282 17.15 -17.65 -31.71
N LYS A 283 17.61 -18.85 -32.04
CA LYS A 283 19.01 -19.12 -32.35
C LYS A 283 19.52 -18.25 -33.49
N ASP A 284 20.74 -17.74 -33.33
CA ASP A 284 21.45 -16.87 -34.28
C ASP A 284 20.72 -15.55 -34.62
N LYS A 285 19.63 -15.21 -33.91
CA LYS A 285 18.92 -13.94 -34.03
C LYS A 285 19.52 -12.87 -33.14
N ILE A 286 19.46 -11.64 -33.62
CA ILE A 286 19.82 -10.45 -32.83
C ILE A 286 18.60 -9.83 -32.15
N GLU A 287 18.85 -8.96 -31.17
CA GLU A 287 17.80 -8.34 -30.34
C GLU A 287 16.74 -7.63 -31.19
N SER A 288 17.14 -6.83 -32.18
CA SER A 288 16.19 -6.07 -33.01
C SER A 288 15.25 -6.95 -33.83
N GLU A 289 15.73 -8.11 -34.30
CA GLU A 289 14.88 -9.08 -35.02
C GLU A 289 13.83 -9.71 -34.10
N LEU A 290 14.25 -10.11 -32.89
CA LEU A 290 13.35 -10.74 -31.93
C LEU A 290 12.36 -9.74 -31.33
N HIS A 291 12.82 -8.52 -31.03
CA HIS A 291 11.97 -7.44 -30.56
C HIS A 291 10.87 -7.13 -31.58
N GLU A 292 11.22 -6.95 -32.86
CA GLU A 292 10.24 -6.65 -33.91
C GLU A 292 9.20 -7.77 -34.07
N ARG A 293 9.63 -9.04 -33.95
CA ARG A 293 8.73 -10.20 -34.00
C ARG A 293 7.72 -10.19 -32.84
N ASP A 294 8.15 -9.82 -31.63
CA ASP A 294 7.41 -10.14 -30.41
C ASP A 294 6.74 -8.94 -29.72
N LYS A 295 7.18 -7.69 -29.98
CA LYS A 295 6.74 -6.48 -29.24
C LYS A 295 5.23 -6.31 -29.13
N ASP A 296 4.48 -6.67 -30.17
CA ASP A 296 3.02 -6.54 -30.20
C ASP A 296 2.29 -7.55 -29.30
N THR A 297 2.99 -8.60 -28.88
CA THR A 297 2.46 -9.63 -27.99
C THR A 297 2.72 -9.35 -26.51
N TYR A 298 3.71 -8.50 -26.18
CA TYR A 298 4.08 -8.19 -24.79
C TYR A 298 2.90 -7.69 -23.95
N LYS A 299 2.04 -6.86 -24.55
CA LYS A 299 0.83 -6.32 -23.90
C LYS A 299 -0.18 -7.38 -23.46
N LYS A 300 -0.07 -8.61 -23.97
CA LYS A 300 -0.91 -9.76 -23.60
C LYS A 300 -0.35 -10.51 -22.38
N GLY A 301 0.81 -10.10 -21.85
CA GLY A 301 1.48 -10.77 -20.74
C GLY A 301 1.85 -12.22 -21.09
N THR A 302 1.76 -13.14 -20.11
CA THR A 302 2.01 -14.57 -20.33
C THR A 302 1.15 -15.19 -21.43
N LYS A 303 -0.04 -14.65 -21.71
CA LYS A 303 -0.90 -15.11 -22.83
C LYS A 303 -0.37 -14.73 -24.22
N GLY A 304 0.63 -13.83 -24.29
CA GLY A 304 1.32 -13.47 -25.52
C GLY A 304 2.50 -14.39 -25.85
N GLN A 305 2.92 -15.22 -24.90
CA GLN A 305 4.01 -16.18 -25.09
C GLN A 305 3.48 -17.41 -25.82
N SER A 306 4.16 -17.81 -26.89
CA SER A 306 3.80 -18.99 -27.68
C SER A 306 5.04 -19.56 -28.35
N ASP A 307 4.87 -20.69 -29.06
CA ASP A 307 5.95 -21.24 -29.86
C ASP A 307 6.39 -20.28 -30.97
N ASP A 308 5.51 -19.44 -31.51
CA ASP A 308 5.86 -18.43 -32.53
C ASP A 308 6.45 -17.15 -31.92
N HIS A 309 6.15 -16.90 -30.65
CA HIS A 309 6.64 -15.78 -29.86
C HIS A 309 7.31 -16.26 -28.55
N PRO A 310 8.45 -16.97 -28.63
CA PRO A 310 9.09 -17.62 -27.48
C PRO A 310 9.93 -16.64 -26.63
N TRP A 311 9.38 -15.47 -26.33
CA TRP A 311 9.90 -14.56 -25.31
C TRP A 311 9.40 -14.98 -23.92
N GLY A 312 10.02 -14.45 -22.87
CA GLY A 312 9.49 -14.62 -21.52
C GLY A 312 10.05 -13.59 -20.55
N TYR A 313 9.50 -13.57 -19.33
CA TYR A 313 10.07 -12.81 -18.23
C TYR A 313 11.35 -13.50 -17.74
N LYS A 314 12.47 -12.78 -17.72
CA LYS A 314 13.79 -13.31 -17.38
C LYS A 314 14.38 -12.50 -16.23
N GLY A 315 14.58 -13.15 -15.08
CA GLY A 315 15.23 -12.51 -13.93
C GLY A 315 16.61 -11.95 -14.24
N GLY A 316 17.38 -12.57 -15.16
CA GLY A 316 18.66 -12.01 -15.62
C GLY A 316 18.52 -10.61 -16.22
N CYS A 317 17.57 -10.43 -17.13
CA CYS A 317 17.28 -9.15 -17.77
C CYS A 317 16.76 -8.11 -16.77
N TYR A 318 15.91 -8.55 -15.83
CA TYR A 318 15.46 -7.68 -14.74
C TYR A 318 16.62 -7.19 -13.86
N ALA A 319 17.52 -8.08 -13.48
CA ALA A 319 18.67 -7.72 -12.66
C ALA A 319 19.58 -6.72 -13.37
N ASP A 320 19.90 -6.94 -14.65
CA ASP A 320 20.69 -6.02 -15.47
C ASP A 320 20.03 -4.63 -15.49
N HIS A 321 18.74 -4.58 -15.81
CA HIS A 321 17.97 -3.34 -15.91
C HIS A 321 17.91 -2.54 -14.60
N VAL A 322 17.71 -3.21 -13.46
CA VAL A 322 17.65 -2.55 -12.14
C VAL A 322 19.01 -2.04 -11.69
N ILE A 323 20.09 -2.73 -12.06
CA ILE A 323 21.44 -2.36 -11.63
C ILE A 323 21.99 -1.19 -12.46
N GLU A 324 21.70 -1.16 -13.75
CA GLU A 324 22.13 -0.12 -14.68
C GLU A 324 21.36 1.21 -14.52
N LYS A 325 20.20 1.18 -13.85
CA LYS A 325 19.43 2.37 -13.44
C LYS A 325 19.91 2.94 -12.10
#